data_AF-A0A6L4WNB0-F1
#
_entry.id   AF-A0A6L4WNB0-F1
#
_cell.length_a   1.000
_cell.length_b   1.000
_cell.length_c   1.000
_cell.angle_alpha   90.00
_cell.angle_beta   90.00
_cell.angle_gamma   90.00
#
_symmetry.space_group_name_H-M   'P 1'
#
loop_
_entity.id
_entity.type
_entity.pdbx_description
1 polymer ?
#
loop_
_entity_poly.entity_id
_entity_poly.type
_entity_poly.pdbx_seq_one_letter_code
_entity_poly.pdbx_strand_id
1 'polypeptide(L)' 'NEIYEVSEKNIHKKIILICRSGSRTKLASNLLAEQGFSNIYNVRYGFQYDWLKVKLPTEK' A
#
# COMPACT_ATOMS: atom_id res chain seq x y z
N ASN A 1 -11.02 12.86 3.46
CA ASN A 1 -10.31 11.71 2.86
C ASN A 1 -9.31 11.22 3.89
N GLU A 2 -9.55 10.08 4.55
CA GLU A 2 -8.74 9.60 5.69
C GLU A 2 -7.24 9.53 5.39
N ILE A 3 -6.89 9.05 4.19
CA ILE A 3 -5.50 8.92 3.76
C ILE A 3 -4.81 10.28 3.66
N TYR A 4 -5.53 11.34 3.30
CA TYR A 4 -4.98 12.70 3.25
C TYR A 4 -4.58 13.20 4.64
N GLU A 5 -5.41 12.95 5.66
CA GLU A 5 -5.11 13.33 7.04
C GLU A 5 -3.92 12.52 7.60
N VAL A 6 -3.92 11.19 7.42
CA VAL A 6 -2.81 10.32 7.84
C VAL A 6 -1.51 10.65 7.08
N SER A 7 -1.62 11.17 5.86
CA SER A 7 -0.48 11.64 5.07
C SER A 7 0.07 13.00 5.52
N GLU A 8 -0.42 13.58 6.62
CA GLU A 8 -0.10 14.95 7.06
C GLU A 8 -0.39 15.98 5.97
N LYS A 9 -1.47 15.77 5.21
CA LYS A 9 -1.89 16.63 4.10
C LYS A 9 -0.83 16.73 2.99
N ASN A 10 0.01 15.70 2.83
CA ASN A 10 1.07 15.66 1.82
C ASN A 10 0.83 14.55 0.80
N ILE A 11 0.39 14.94 -0.41
CA ILE A 11 0.13 14.03 -1.54
C ILE A 11 1.39 13.35 -2.12
N HIS A 12 2.57 13.80 -1.71
CA HIS A 12 3.86 13.22 -2.09
C HIS A 12 4.44 12.30 -1.01
N LYS A 13 3.78 12.19 0.16
CA LYS A 13 4.21 11.26 1.21
C LYS A 13 4.18 9.84 0.67
N LYS A 14 5.23 9.08 0.99
CA LYS A 14 5.36 7.69 0.53
C LYS A 14 4.25 6.83 1.15
N ILE A 15 3.49 6.15 0.31
CA ILE A 15 2.44 5.21 0.71
C ILE A 15 2.82 3.83 0.19
N ILE A 16 2.84 2.83 1.08
CA ILE A 16 3.11 1.44 0.71
C ILE A 16 1.85 0.63 1.00
N LEU A 17 1.30 0.00 -0.03
CA LEU A 17 0.09 -0.81 0.07
C LEU A 17 0.45 -2.29 0.09
N ILE A 18 -0.21 -3.03 0.98
CA ILE A 18 -0.12 -4.48 1.06
C ILE A 18 -1.51 -5.08 1.23
N CYS A 19 -1.74 -6.26 0.64
CA CYS A 19 -2.91 -7.10 0.90
C CYS A 19 -2.47 -8.56 0.95
N ARG A 20 -3.39 -9.53 0.96
CA ARG A 20 -3.04 -10.96 0.99
C ARG A 20 -2.13 -11.39 -0.16
N SER A 21 -2.46 -11.04 -1.41
CA SER A 21 -1.82 -11.58 -2.62
C SER A 21 -1.31 -10.53 -3.62
N GLY A 22 -1.48 -9.25 -3.32
CA GLY A 22 -1.11 -8.12 -4.18
C GLY A 22 -2.20 -7.65 -5.18
N SER A 23 -3.31 -8.35 -5.36
CA SER A 23 -4.33 -7.95 -6.36
C SER A 23 -5.13 -6.71 -5.96
N ARG A 24 -5.54 -6.60 -4.69
CA ARG A 24 -6.37 -5.49 -4.18
C ARG A 24 -5.63 -4.16 -4.17
N THR A 25 -4.31 -4.19 -3.97
CA THR A 25 -3.49 -2.98 -3.92
C THR A 25 -3.40 -2.30 -5.29
N LYS A 26 -3.60 -3.03 -6.40
CA LYS A 26 -3.67 -2.45 -7.75
C LYS A 26 -4.86 -1.49 -7.92
N LEU A 27 -6.05 -1.90 -7.45
CA LEU A 27 -7.22 -1.03 -7.50
C LEU A 27 -7.03 0.16 -6.53
N ALA A 28 -6.59 -0.11 -5.31
CA ALA A 28 -6.35 0.94 -4.32
C ALA A 28 -5.32 1.98 -4.77
N SER A 29 -4.22 1.56 -5.42
CA SER A 29 -3.21 2.47 -5.96
C SER A 29 -3.77 3.38 -7.04
N ASN A 30 -4.66 2.87 -7.90
CA ASN A 30 -5.30 3.69 -8.95
C ASN A 30 -6.22 4.74 -8.33
N LEU A 31 -7.04 4.36 -7.35
CA LEU A 31 -7.94 5.29 -6.66
C LEU A 31 -7.16 6.41 -5.94
N LEU A 32 -6.03 6.07 -5.32
CA LEU A 32 -5.16 7.08 -4.70
C LEU A 32 -4.50 7.98 -5.74
N ALA A 33 -4.07 7.44 -6.88
CA ALA A 33 -3.52 8.24 -7.97
C ALA A 33 -4.55 9.21 -8.56
N GLU A 34 -5.80 8.78 -8.73
CA GLU A 34 -6.93 9.64 -9.14
C GLU A 34 -7.18 10.79 -8.14
N GLN A 35 -6.84 10.60 -6.86
CA GLN A 35 -6.91 11.62 -5.82
C GLN A 35 -5.66 12.53 -5.73
N GLY A 36 -4.67 12.32 -6.62
CA GLY A 36 -3.46 13.15 -6.70
C GLY A 36 -2.26 12.63 -5.91
N PHE A 37 -2.36 11.49 -5.23
CA PHE A 37 -1.20 10.88 -4.59
C PHE A 37 -0.23 10.35 -5.65
N SER A 38 1.05 10.68 -5.51
CA SER A 38 2.06 10.44 -6.56
C SER A 38 3.16 9.47 -6.17
N ASN A 39 3.28 9.12 -4.88
CA ASN A 39 4.39 8.33 -4.35
C ASN A 39 3.90 7.01 -3.73
N ILE A 40 3.23 6.18 -4.54
CA ILE A 40 2.53 4.96 -4.10
C ILE A 40 3.28 3.72 -4.59
N TYR A 41 3.48 2.75 -3.69
CA TYR A 41 4.12 1.46 -4.00
C TYR A 41 3.24 0.29 -3.54
N ASN A 42 3.30 -0.80 -4.29
CA ASN A 42 2.57 -2.03 -3.97
C ASN A 42 3.57 -3.14 -3.63
N VAL A 43 3.37 -3.81 -2.50
CA VAL A 43 4.13 -5.04 -2.18
C VAL A 43 3.69 -6.15 -3.14
N ARG A 44 4.61 -6.55 -4.02
CA ARG A 44 4.37 -7.60 -5.02
C ARG A 44 4.09 -8.94 -4.32
N TYR A 45 3.13 -9.71 -4.82
CA TYR A 45 2.64 -10.97 -4.23
C TYR A 45 2.05 -10.90 -2.80
N GLY A 46 2.10 -9.73 -2.16
CA GLY A 46 1.41 -9.44 -0.91
C GLY A 46 1.96 -10.19 0.31
N PHE A 47 1.19 -10.14 1.39
CA PHE A 47 1.56 -10.68 2.69
C PHE A 47 1.74 -12.22 2.67
N GLN A 48 0.80 -12.94 2.06
CA GLN A 48 0.75 -14.40 2.14
C GLN A 48 1.84 -15.08 1.32
N TYR A 49 2.18 -14.52 0.15
CA TYR A 49 3.01 -15.19 -0.84
C TYR A 49 4.41 -14.59 -1.00
N ASP A 50 4.68 -13.42 -0.40
CA ASP A 50 6.03 -12.84 -0.31
C ASP A 50 6.48 -12.69 1.15
N TRP A 51 5.82 -11.80 1.92
CA TRP A 51 6.25 -11.41 3.27
C TRP A 51 6.46 -12.60 4.21
N LEU A 52 5.46 -13.49 4.29
CA LEU A 52 5.55 -14.71 5.08
C LEU A 52 6.54 -15.71 4.51
N LYS A 53 6.68 -15.78 3.18
CA LYS A 53 7.57 -16.73 2.49
C LYS A 53 9.04 -16.43 2.77
N VAL A 54 9.41 -15.14 2.82
CA VAL A 54 10.76 -14.70 3.18
C VAL A 54 10.98 -14.58 4.70
N LYS A 55 10.01 -15.04 5.51
CA LYS A 55 10.08 -15.09 6.98
C LYS A 55 10.33 -13.72 7.63
N LEU A 56 9.74 -12.66 7.07
CA LEU A 56 9.75 -11.35 7.72
C LEU A 56 8.88 -11.36 8.99
N PRO A 57 9.18 -10.49 9.99
CA PRO A 57 8.42 -10.43 11.23
C PRO A 57 6.93 -10.14 11.02
N THR A 58 6.09 -10.68 11.89
CA THR A 58 4.62 -10.47 11.88
C THR A 58 4.09 -10.34 13.30
N GLU A 59 3.05 -9.52 13.46
CA GLU A 59 2.28 -9.40 14.69
C GLU A 59 0.84 -9.89 14.44
N LYS A 60 0.21 -10.50 15.46
CA LYS A 60 -1.15 -11.04 15.38
C LYS A 60 -2.14 -10.11 16.04
#